data_AF-A0A2W1N6E7-F1
#
_entry.id   AF-A0A2W1N6E7-F1
#
_cell.length_a   1.000
_cell.length_b   1.000
_cell.length_c   1.000
_cell.angle_alpha   90.00
_cell.angle_beta   90.00
_cell.angle_gamma   90.00
#
_symmetry.space_group_name_H-M   'P 1'
#
loop_
_entity.id
_entity.type
_entity.pdbx_description
1 polymer ?
#
loop_
_entity_poly.entity_id
_entity_poly.type
_entity_poly.pdbx_seq_one_letter_code
_entity_poly.pdbx_strand_id
1 'polypeptide(L)'
;MANQKESTIRTLLVALVVCLVCSIFVAGGAVALKPVQVENRELDKQRSILSIAGLGQPGMSASEVKALYAERITAKVVDLSSGEYSDAIQAAGFDPLKAAKDPKLSDALPGDQDIASIKRRERFTTVYLVEKDGQLDTLILPVRGYGLWSTLYGFLALKGDLNTVVGLGFYQHGETPGLGGEVDNPKWKALWNGKSLFDEQGQLAIQIIKGSVEPGSPNASHQVDGLAGATLTSKGVNNLLHFWLGKNGFGPFLAKLNDGEA
;
A
#
# COMPACT_ATOMS: atom_id res chain seq x y z
N MET A 1 2.39 -36.97 51.41
CA MET A 1 3.76 -36.99 50.87
C MET A 1 3.77 -36.17 49.59
N ALA A 2 4.34 -34.96 49.63
CA ALA A 2 4.44 -34.10 48.45
C ALA A 2 5.46 -34.73 47.49
N ASN A 3 5.03 -35.03 46.28
CA ASN A 3 5.83 -35.70 45.26
C ASN A 3 6.96 -34.74 44.83
N GLN A 4 8.20 -34.98 45.27
CA GLN A 4 9.40 -34.27 44.77
C GLN A 4 9.69 -34.68 43.32
N LYS A 5 8.81 -34.31 42.38
CA LYS A 5 8.99 -34.58 40.95
C LYS A 5 9.69 -33.46 40.21
N GLU A 6 9.75 -32.27 40.80
CA GLU A 6 10.39 -31.10 40.22
C GLU A 6 11.84 -30.96 40.71
N SER A 7 12.76 -30.93 39.74
CA SER A 7 14.19 -30.72 39.94
C SER A 7 14.66 -29.75 38.85
N THR A 8 15.59 -28.86 39.18
CA THR A 8 16.17 -27.89 38.24
C THR A 8 16.62 -28.54 36.93
N ILE A 9 17.17 -29.75 36.99
CA ILE A 9 17.60 -30.50 35.79
C ILE A 9 16.41 -30.92 34.92
N ARG A 10 15.30 -31.37 35.52
CA ARG A 10 14.09 -31.72 34.77
C ARG A 10 13.45 -30.49 34.14
N THR A 11 13.41 -29.37 34.85
CA THR A 11 12.91 -28.10 34.31
C THR A 11 13.74 -27.65 33.10
N LEU A 12 15.07 -27.73 33.19
CA LEU A 12 15.97 -27.42 32.07
C LEU A 12 15.79 -28.38 30.89
N LEU A 13 15.60 -29.68 31.14
CA LEU A 13 15.37 -30.68 30.10
C LEU A 13 14.02 -30.48 29.41
N VAL A 14 12.95 -30.21 30.17
CA VAL A 14 11.63 -29.91 29.61
C VAL A 14 11.69 -28.65 28.76
N ALA A 15 12.34 -27.58 29.25
CA ALA A 15 12.53 -26.36 28.49
C ALA A 15 13.30 -26.62 27.19
N LEU A 16 14.40 -27.38 27.24
CA LEU A 16 15.18 -27.77 26.06
C LEU A 16 14.33 -28.52 25.04
N VAL A 17 13.57 -29.53 25.47
CA VAL A 17 12.72 -30.33 24.58
C VAL A 17 11.61 -29.49 23.98
N VAL A 18 10.94 -28.66 24.76
CA VAL A 18 9.89 -27.75 24.25
C VAL A 18 10.49 -26.76 23.26
N CYS A 19 11.61 -26.12 23.58
CA CYS A 19 12.30 -25.22 22.66
C CYS A 19 12.70 -25.93 21.35
N LEU A 20 13.24 -27.14 21.44
CA LEU A 20 13.63 -27.93 20.28
C LEU A 20 12.40 -28.25 19.40
N VAL A 21 11.34 -28.78 20.01
CA VAL A 21 10.11 -29.13 19.30
C VAL A 21 9.48 -27.88 18.65
N CYS A 22 9.34 -26.79 19.40
CA CYS A 22 8.82 -25.52 18.87
C CYS A 22 9.69 -24.99 17.73
N SER A 23 11.02 -25.07 17.83
CA SER A 23 11.93 -24.61 16.79
C SER A 23 11.76 -25.41 15.49
N ILE A 24 11.57 -26.73 15.58
CA ILE A 24 11.37 -27.59 14.41
C ILE A 24 10.04 -27.25 13.72
N PHE A 25 8.95 -27.11 14.48
CA PHE A 25 7.65 -26.75 13.89
C PHE A 25 7.65 -25.35 13.26
N VAL A 26 8.23 -24.36 13.95
CA VAL A 26 8.31 -22.99 13.44
C VAL A 26 9.20 -22.90 12.20
N ALA A 27 10.40 -23.48 12.24
CA ALA A 27 11.33 -23.45 11.11
C ALA A 27 10.79 -24.26 9.91
N GLY A 28 10.26 -25.46 10.18
CA GLY A 28 9.66 -26.32 9.15
C GLY A 28 8.49 -25.63 8.45
N GLY A 29 7.55 -25.07 9.22
CA GLY A 29 6.41 -24.33 8.67
C GLY A 29 6.84 -23.08 7.91
N ALA A 30 7.75 -22.28 8.48
CA ALA A 30 8.21 -21.03 7.85
C ALA A 30 8.95 -21.28 6.53
N VAL A 31 9.83 -22.29 6.46
CA VAL A 31 10.59 -22.56 5.23
C VAL A 31 9.72 -23.23 4.17
N ALA A 32 8.89 -24.21 4.54
CA ALA A 32 8.07 -24.94 3.59
C ALA A 32 6.97 -24.08 2.96
N LEU A 33 6.34 -23.19 3.72
CA LEU A 33 5.23 -22.36 3.20
C LEU A 33 5.68 -21.08 2.52
N LYS A 34 6.93 -20.63 2.73
CA LYS A 34 7.40 -19.33 2.22
C LYS A 34 7.25 -19.17 0.70
N PRO A 35 7.58 -20.15 -0.16
CA PRO A 35 7.40 -20.00 -1.61
C PRO A 35 5.93 -19.74 -1.99
N VAL A 36 5.01 -20.51 -1.41
CA VAL A 36 3.56 -20.39 -1.65
C VAL A 36 3.03 -19.04 -1.12
N GLN A 37 3.51 -18.59 0.03
CA GLN A 37 3.14 -17.28 0.57
C GLN A 37 3.61 -16.13 -0.32
N VAL A 38 4.82 -16.22 -0.90
CA VAL A 38 5.34 -15.21 -1.81
C VAL A 38 4.52 -15.17 -3.10
N GLU A 39 4.19 -16.33 -3.66
CA GLU A 39 3.36 -16.40 -4.87
C GLU A 39 1.94 -15.84 -4.62
N ASN A 40 1.30 -16.21 -3.52
CA ASN A 40 -0.03 -15.71 -3.18
C ASN A 40 -0.04 -14.20 -2.94
N ARG A 41 1.00 -13.65 -2.29
CA ARG A 41 1.13 -12.20 -2.10
C ARG A 41 1.25 -11.45 -3.42
N GLU A 42 2.05 -11.98 -4.35
CA GLU A 42 2.17 -11.37 -5.67
C GLU A 42 0.85 -11.45 -6.44
N LEU A 43 0.16 -12.59 -6.38
CA LEU A 43 -1.16 -12.74 -6.99
C LEU A 43 -2.20 -11.77 -6.40
N ASP A 44 -2.23 -11.62 -5.08
CA ASP A 44 -3.16 -10.71 -4.41
C ASP A 44 -2.84 -9.24 -4.69
N LYS A 45 -1.55 -8.90 -4.88
CA LYS A 45 -1.13 -7.59 -5.36
C LYS A 45 -1.65 -7.34 -6.78
N GLN A 46 -1.48 -8.27 -7.71
CA GLN A 46 -1.99 -8.18 -9.08
C GLN A 46 -3.52 -8.05 -9.11
N ARG A 47 -4.23 -8.86 -8.31
CA ARG A 47 -5.69 -8.74 -8.12
C ARG A 47 -6.08 -7.35 -7.64
N SER A 48 -5.35 -6.81 -6.67
CA SER A 48 -5.63 -5.51 -6.09
C SER A 48 -5.42 -4.38 -7.11
N ILE A 49 -4.36 -4.45 -7.91
CA ILE A 49 -4.08 -3.52 -9.02
C ILE A 49 -5.22 -3.58 -10.07
N LEU A 50 -5.60 -4.77 -10.51
CA LEU A 50 -6.69 -4.94 -11.48
C LEU A 50 -8.04 -4.45 -10.92
N SER A 51 -8.34 -4.78 -9.66
CA SER A 51 -9.59 -4.38 -9.01
C SER A 51 -9.69 -2.86 -8.86
N ILE A 52 -8.60 -2.19 -8.47
CA ILE A 52 -8.62 -0.73 -8.28
C ILE A 52 -8.67 0.03 -9.60
N ALA A 53 -8.13 -0.55 -10.66
CA ALA A 53 -8.26 -0.04 -12.03
C ALA A 53 -9.62 -0.33 -12.67
N GLY A 54 -10.55 -0.99 -11.97
CA GLY A 54 -11.86 -1.38 -12.52
C GLY A 54 -11.80 -2.47 -13.60
N LEU A 55 -10.68 -3.20 -13.70
CA LEU A 55 -10.46 -4.28 -14.67
C LEU A 55 -10.74 -5.67 -14.10
N GLY A 56 -10.57 -5.84 -12.79
CA GLY A 56 -10.71 -7.14 -12.11
C GLY A 56 -12.17 -7.50 -11.77
N GLN A 57 -12.50 -8.78 -11.86
CA GLN A 57 -13.79 -9.33 -11.45
C GLN A 57 -13.65 -10.20 -10.18
N PRO A 58 -14.64 -10.21 -9.28
CA PRO A 58 -14.65 -11.14 -8.15
C PRO A 58 -14.61 -12.60 -8.63
N GLY A 59 -13.79 -13.42 -7.97
CA GLY A 59 -13.74 -14.87 -8.22
C GLY A 59 -12.80 -15.33 -9.35
N MET A 60 -12.05 -14.42 -9.99
CA MET A 60 -11.05 -14.81 -11.00
C MET A 60 -10.01 -15.79 -10.44
N SER A 61 -9.73 -16.83 -11.21
CA SER A 61 -8.66 -17.79 -10.97
C SER A 61 -7.28 -17.12 -11.03
N ALA A 62 -6.27 -17.79 -10.45
CA ALA A 62 -4.91 -17.28 -10.46
C ALA A 62 -4.37 -17.06 -11.88
N SER A 63 -4.70 -17.95 -12.82
CA SER A 63 -4.31 -17.84 -14.23
C SER A 63 -4.97 -16.67 -14.95
N GLU A 64 -6.25 -16.43 -14.71
CA GLU A 64 -6.98 -15.31 -15.34
C GLU A 64 -6.44 -13.97 -14.86
N VAL A 65 -6.15 -13.85 -13.56
CA VAL A 65 -5.52 -12.64 -12.99
C VAL A 65 -4.16 -12.39 -13.63
N LYS A 66 -3.28 -13.40 -13.65
CA LYS A 66 -1.93 -13.27 -14.22
C LYS A 66 -1.98 -12.89 -15.70
N ALA A 67 -2.89 -13.50 -16.47
CA ALA A 67 -3.08 -13.18 -17.89
C ALA A 67 -3.58 -11.75 -18.10
N LEU A 68 -4.66 -11.35 -17.41
CA LEU A 68 -5.21 -10.01 -17.55
C LEU A 68 -4.23 -8.92 -17.09
N TYR A 69 -3.50 -9.19 -16.00
CA TYR A 69 -2.45 -8.29 -15.53
C TYR A 69 -1.35 -8.12 -16.59
N ALA A 70 -0.84 -9.22 -17.15
CA ALA A 70 0.19 -9.18 -18.18
C ALA A 70 -0.27 -8.48 -19.48
N GLU A 71 -1.56 -8.57 -19.80
CA GLU A 71 -2.15 -7.93 -20.99
C GLU A 71 -2.40 -6.43 -20.79
N ARG A 72 -2.89 -6.02 -19.61
CA ARG A 72 -3.49 -4.68 -19.41
C ARG A 72 -2.66 -3.75 -18.55
N ILE A 73 -1.70 -4.27 -17.78
CA ILE A 73 -0.91 -3.49 -16.84
C ILE A 73 0.53 -3.35 -17.35
N THR A 74 0.98 -2.12 -17.53
CA THR A 74 2.39 -1.81 -17.79
C THR A 74 3.04 -1.28 -16.52
N ALA A 75 4.08 -1.96 -16.03
CA ALA A 75 4.85 -1.51 -14.88
C ALA A 75 6.04 -0.65 -15.34
N LYS A 76 6.19 0.55 -14.75
CA LYS A 76 7.35 1.43 -14.98
C LYS A 76 8.01 1.79 -13.65
N VAL A 77 9.32 2.01 -13.68
CA VAL A 77 10.08 2.48 -12.51
C VAL A 77 10.18 4.00 -12.54
N VAL A 78 10.01 4.62 -11.37
CA VAL A 78 10.13 6.06 -11.14
C VAL A 78 11.24 6.30 -10.13
N ASP A 79 12.12 7.26 -10.41
CA ASP A 79 13.03 7.82 -9.41
C ASP A 79 12.29 8.93 -8.63
N LEU A 80 12.00 8.66 -7.36
CA LEU A 80 11.31 9.57 -6.45
C LEU A 80 12.16 10.79 -6.05
N SER A 81 13.42 10.85 -6.47
CA SER A 81 14.33 11.98 -6.24
C SER A 81 14.22 13.00 -7.37
N SER A 82 14.17 12.53 -8.63
CA SER A 82 14.03 13.40 -9.81
C SER A 82 12.58 13.60 -10.24
N GLY A 83 11.68 12.67 -9.89
CA GLY A 83 10.30 12.66 -10.38
C GLY A 83 10.17 12.19 -11.83
N GLU A 84 11.10 11.37 -12.33
CA GLU A 84 11.11 10.90 -13.72
C GLU A 84 11.04 9.38 -13.78
N TYR A 85 10.60 8.85 -14.93
CA TYR A 85 10.79 7.44 -15.24
C TYR A 85 12.28 7.10 -15.29
N SER A 86 12.62 5.85 -14.94
CA SER A 86 14.00 5.39 -14.93
C SER A 86 14.15 3.98 -15.48
N ASP A 87 15.10 3.81 -16.39
CA ASP A 87 15.53 2.51 -16.90
C ASP A 87 16.69 1.90 -16.09
N ALA A 88 17.14 2.58 -15.02
CA ALA A 88 18.25 2.12 -14.19
C ALA A 88 17.94 0.79 -13.47
N ILE A 89 16.65 0.49 -13.26
CA ILE A 89 16.17 -0.74 -12.64
C ILE A 89 15.03 -1.29 -13.48
N GLN A 90 15.08 -2.58 -13.80
CA GLN A 90 13.97 -3.25 -14.47
C GLN A 90 12.80 -3.42 -13.48
N ALA A 91 11.59 -3.04 -13.91
CA ALA A 91 10.39 -3.19 -13.09
C ALA A 91 10.12 -4.66 -12.72
N ALA A 92 10.46 -5.59 -13.62
CA ALA A 92 10.28 -7.02 -13.40
C ALA A 92 11.17 -7.53 -12.25
N GLY A 93 10.55 -8.04 -11.20
CA GLY A 93 11.25 -8.59 -10.04
C GLY A 93 11.83 -7.56 -9.07
N PHE A 94 11.66 -6.26 -9.33
CA PHE A 94 12.03 -5.22 -8.38
C PHE A 94 11.03 -5.13 -7.22
N ASP A 95 11.55 -5.08 -5.99
CA ASP A 95 10.76 -4.93 -4.77
C ASP A 95 11.10 -3.60 -4.08
N PRO A 96 10.28 -2.56 -4.29
CA PRO A 96 10.45 -1.25 -3.65
C PRO A 96 10.45 -1.32 -2.11
N LEU A 97 9.70 -2.26 -1.50
CA LEU A 97 9.62 -2.39 -0.04
C LEU A 97 10.89 -3.00 0.55
N LYS A 98 11.56 -3.88 -0.20
CA LYS A 98 12.90 -4.36 0.15
C LYS A 98 13.94 -3.24 -0.04
N ALA A 99 13.85 -2.49 -1.14
CA ALA A 99 14.74 -1.34 -1.39
C ALA A 99 14.63 -0.26 -0.31
N ALA A 100 13.42 0.02 0.20
CA ALA A 100 13.18 0.97 1.29
C ALA A 100 13.93 0.63 2.60
N LYS A 101 14.32 -0.64 2.79
CA LYS A 101 15.07 -1.10 3.97
C LYS A 101 16.59 -1.07 3.77
N ASP A 102 17.07 -0.93 2.55
CA ASP A 102 18.50 -0.87 2.23
C ASP A 102 19.00 0.59 2.23
N PRO A 103 19.95 0.98 3.09
CA PRO A 103 20.49 2.33 3.12
C PRO A 103 21.13 2.83 1.82
N LYS A 104 21.49 1.93 0.90
CA LYS A 104 22.05 2.30 -0.40
C LYS A 104 20.98 2.68 -1.44
N LEU A 105 19.74 2.19 -1.25
CA LEU A 105 18.63 2.35 -2.18
C LEU A 105 17.48 3.16 -1.61
N SER A 106 17.67 3.74 -0.42
CA SER A 106 16.66 4.49 0.30
C SER A 106 17.29 5.62 1.11
N ASP A 107 16.47 6.63 1.42
CA ASP A 107 16.85 7.73 2.28
C ASP A 107 16.06 7.66 3.60
N ALA A 108 16.73 7.97 4.71
CA ALA A 108 16.06 8.08 6.01
C ALA A 108 15.22 9.35 6.03
N LEU A 109 14.00 9.25 6.55
CA LEU A 109 13.11 10.41 6.68
C LEU A 109 13.29 11.05 8.06
N PRO A 110 13.62 12.36 8.11
CA PRO A 110 13.53 13.15 9.34
C PRO A 110 12.11 13.13 9.92
N GLY A 111 11.97 13.30 11.24
CA GLY A 111 10.68 13.14 11.92
C GLY A 111 9.58 14.11 11.46
N ASP A 112 9.95 15.33 11.05
CA ASP A 112 9.06 16.34 10.47
C ASP A 112 8.60 15.98 9.04
N GLN A 113 9.35 15.13 8.35
CA GLN A 113 9.05 14.66 6.99
C GLN A 113 8.37 13.29 6.97
N ASP A 114 8.54 12.49 8.04
CA ASP A 114 7.99 11.14 8.20
C ASP A 114 6.53 11.16 8.71
N ILE A 115 5.67 12.00 8.12
CA ILE A 115 4.26 12.13 8.55
C ILE A 115 3.48 10.82 8.38
N ALA A 116 3.87 9.97 7.41
CA ALA A 116 3.31 8.64 7.18
C ALA A 116 3.95 7.54 8.06
N SER A 117 4.94 7.87 8.89
CA SER A 117 5.63 6.95 9.79
C SER A 117 6.21 5.70 9.10
N ILE A 118 6.80 5.89 7.92
CA ILE A 118 7.45 4.84 7.13
C ILE A 118 8.96 4.75 7.37
N LYS A 119 9.55 5.70 8.12
CA LYS A 119 10.97 5.79 8.54
C LYS A 119 11.97 5.99 7.42
N ARG A 120 11.81 5.29 6.31
CA ARG A 120 12.67 5.34 5.13
C ARG A 120 11.83 5.29 3.87
N ARG A 121 12.29 5.98 2.84
CA ARG A 121 11.70 6.00 1.50
C ARG A 121 12.70 5.45 0.51
N GLU A 122 12.29 4.48 -0.28
CA GLU A 122 13.03 4.02 -1.45
C GLU A 122 13.30 5.18 -2.42
N ARG A 123 14.40 5.08 -3.17
CA ARG A 123 14.70 6.03 -4.26
C ARG A 123 13.91 5.70 -5.51
N PHE A 124 13.92 4.42 -5.88
CA PHE A 124 13.19 3.92 -7.03
C PHE A 124 11.95 3.17 -6.57
N THR A 125 10.81 3.42 -7.20
CA THR A 125 9.56 2.70 -6.95
C THR A 125 8.87 2.31 -8.26
N THR A 126 7.92 1.38 -8.20
CA THR A 126 7.20 0.89 -9.39
C THR A 126 5.80 1.45 -9.42
N VAL A 127 5.45 2.16 -10.48
CA VAL A 127 4.07 2.58 -10.78
C VAL A 127 3.49 1.69 -11.88
N TYR A 128 2.16 1.64 -11.95
CA TYR A 128 1.46 0.79 -12.91
C TYR A 128 0.52 1.62 -13.77
N LEU A 129 0.54 1.39 -15.07
CA LEU A 129 -0.20 2.15 -16.05
C LEU A 129 -1.19 1.23 -16.76
N VAL A 130 -2.39 1.76 -16.98
CA VAL A 130 -3.36 1.23 -17.93
C VAL A 130 -3.46 2.22 -19.07
N GLU A 131 -3.23 1.73 -20.29
CA GLU A 131 -3.37 2.52 -21.49
C GLU A 131 -4.62 2.10 -22.26
N LYS A 132 -5.27 3.09 -22.89
CA LYS A 132 -6.41 2.89 -23.77
C LYS A 132 -6.24 3.78 -24.99
N ASP A 133 -6.35 3.20 -26.18
CA ASP A 133 -6.20 3.91 -27.45
C ASP A 133 -4.87 4.70 -27.56
N GLY A 134 -3.80 4.17 -26.96
CA GLY A 134 -2.47 4.78 -26.95
C GLY A 134 -2.30 5.96 -25.98
N GLN A 135 -3.28 6.21 -25.12
CA GLN A 135 -3.23 7.25 -24.09
C GLN A 135 -3.30 6.64 -22.69
N LEU A 136 -2.74 7.34 -21.70
CA LEU A 136 -2.86 6.97 -20.30
C LEU A 136 -4.32 7.07 -19.86
N ASP A 137 -4.92 5.93 -19.52
CA ASP A 137 -6.29 5.86 -19.00
C ASP A 137 -6.28 5.92 -17.47
N THR A 138 -5.42 5.10 -16.84
CA THR A 138 -5.31 5.01 -15.39
C THR A 138 -3.84 4.88 -14.94
N LEU A 139 -3.41 5.72 -14.01
CA LEU A 139 -2.14 5.62 -13.29
C LEU A 139 -2.36 5.08 -11.88
N ILE A 140 -1.62 4.06 -11.49
CA ILE A 140 -1.76 3.37 -10.21
C ILE A 140 -0.47 3.52 -9.42
N LEU A 141 -0.57 4.19 -8.28
CA LEU A 141 0.54 4.54 -7.40
C LEU A 141 0.55 3.63 -6.17
N PRO A 142 1.65 2.94 -5.85
CA PRO A 142 1.77 2.24 -4.58
C PRO A 142 1.90 3.25 -3.45
N VAL A 143 1.04 3.16 -2.44
CA VAL A 143 1.07 4.03 -1.26
C VAL A 143 1.14 3.19 0.01
N ARG A 144 1.82 3.71 1.02
CA ARG A 144 1.91 3.06 2.33
C ARG A 144 2.09 4.03 3.49
N GLY A 145 1.59 3.65 4.66
CA GLY A 145 1.82 4.42 5.87
C GLY A 145 1.27 3.74 7.10
N TYR A 146 1.71 4.17 8.27
CA TYR A 146 1.28 3.61 9.53
C TYR A 146 -0.14 4.07 9.89
N GLY A 147 -0.99 3.10 10.24
CA GLY A 147 -2.31 3.31 10.80
C GLY A 147 -2.23 3.45 12.32
N LEU A 148 -2.89 2.53 13.03
CA LEU A 148 -2.77 2.40 14.48
C LEU A 148 -1.94 1.18 14.90
N TRP A 149 -2.14 0.03 14.26
CA TRP A 149 -1.51 -1.23 14.65
C TRP A 149 -0.47 -1.70 13.64
N SER A 150 -0.59 -1.25 12.40
CA SER A 150 0.15 -1.78 11.27
C SER A 150 0.43 -0.72 10.21
N THR A 151 1.40 -1.00 9.34
CA THR A 151 1.53 -0.27 8.08
C THR A 151 0.46 -0.78 7.12
N LEU A 152 -0.34 0.15 6.59
CA LEU A 152 -1.22 -0.12 5.46
C LEU A 152 -0.41 -0.03 4.17
N TYR A 153 -0.55 -1.02 3.30
CA TYR A 153 0.01 -1.03 1.95
C TYR A 153 -1.12 -1.13 0.94
N GLY A 154 -1.12 -0.22 -0.03
CA GLY A 154 -2.23 -0.07 -0.95
C GLY A 154 -1.85 0.57 -2.26
N PHE A 155 -2.88 0.81 -3.06
CA PHE A 155 -2.80 1.45 -4.36
C PHE A 155 -3.83 2.58 -4.43
N LEU A 156 -3.37 3.72 -4.93
CA LEU A 156 -4.21 4.83 -5.36
C LEU A 156 -4.23 4.83 -6.88
N ALA A 157 -5.41 4.70 -7.48
CA ALA A 157 -5.60 4.77 -8.93
C ALA A 157 -6.18 6.14 -9.31
N LEU A 158 -5.57 6.77 -10.29
CA LEU A 158 -5.92 8.09 -10.83
C LEU A 158 -6.24 7.95 -12.31
N LYS A 159 -7.17 8.75 -12.82
CA LYS A 159 -7.41 8.85 -14.27
C LYS A 159 -6.20 9.48 -14.97
N GLY A 160 -6.21 9.44 -16.30
CA GLY A 160 -5.20 10.10 -17.14
C GLY A 160 -5.06 11.61 -16.93
N ASP A 161 -6.00 12.27 -16.23
CA ASP A 161 -5.90 13.67 -15.80
C ASP A 161 -5.02 13.87 -14.55
N LEU A 162 -4.50 12.78 -13.96
CA LEU A 162 -3.62 12.75 -12.80
C LEU A 162 -4.19 13.41 -11.52
N ASN A 163 -5.49 13.67 -11.49
CA ASN A 163 -6.17 14.35 -10.39
C ASN A 163 -7.42 13.61 -9.92
N THR A 164 -8.21 13.05 -10.84
CA THR A 164 -9.45 12.34 -10.50
C THR A 164 -9.13 10.92 -10.02
N VAL A 165 -9.55 10.61 -8.81
CA VAL A 165 -9.39 9.29 -8.19
C VAL A 165 -10.36 8.29 -8.81
N VAL A 166 -9.83 7.18 -9.31
CA VAL A 166 -10.59 5.99 -9.70
C VAL A 166 -10.90 5.15 -8.46
N GLY A 167 -9.93 5.00 -7.56
CA GLY A 167 -10.14 4.35 -6.27
C GLY A 167 -8.89 4.33 -5.39
N LEU A 168 -9.12 4.07 -4.09
CA LEU A 168 -8.08 3.71 -3.12
C LEU A 168 -8.38 2.32 -2.53
N GLY A 169 -7.36 1.49 -2.38
CA GLY A 169 -7.52 0.20 -1.72
C GLY A 169 -6.23 -0.33 -1.12
N PHE A 170 -6.35 -1.10 -0.04
CA PHE A 170 -5.23 -1.74 0.64
C PHE A 170 -5.25 -3.24 0.36
N TYR A 171 -4.07 -3.82 0.17
CA TYR A 171 -3.88 -5.27 -0.02
C TYR A 171 -3.21 -5.92 1.19
N GLN A 172 -2.67 -5.10 2.11
CA GLN A 172 -2.08 -5.59 3.35
C GLN A 172 -2.22 -4.55 4.46
N HIS A 173 -2.83 -4.95 5.57
CA HIS A 173 -2.82 -4.26 6.85
C HIS A 173 -3.15 -5.25 7.98
N GLY A 174 -3.00 -4.81 9.23
CA GLY A 174 -3.30 -5.55 10.46
C GLY A 174 -4.16 -4.76 11.44
N GLU A 175 -4.91 -3.78 10.94
CA GLU A 175 -5.87 -3.00 11.74
C GLU A 175 -7.02 -3.88 12.27
N THR A 176 -7.65 -3.45 13.36
CA THR A 176 -8.73 -4.21 14.01
C THR A 176 -9.97 -4.33 13.11
N PRO A 177 -10.46 -5.55 12.80
CA PRO A 177 -11.70 -5.75 12.05
C PRO A 177 -12.91 -5.04 12.68
N GLY A 178 -13.75 -4.40 11.87
CA GLY A 178 -14.90 -3.62 12.34
C GLY A 178 -14.56 -2.22 12.89
N LEU A 179 -13.28 -1.85 12.94
CA LEU A 179 -12.79 -0.51 13.28
C LEU A 179 -11.87 0.01 12.18
N GLY A 180 -10.55 -0.06 12.38
CA GLY A 180 -9.58 0.36 11.37
C GLY A 180 -9.55 -0.56 10.15
N GLY A 181 -9.96 -1.82 10.31
CA GLY A 181 -10.12 -2.75 9.19
C GLY A 181 -11.24 -2.38 8.22
N GLU A 182 -12.08 -1.39 8.54
CA GLU A 182 -13.11 -0.88 7.63
C GLU A 182 -12.52 -0.16 6.40
N VAL A 183 -11.19 0.01 6.32
CA VAL A 183 -10.51 0.36 5.05
C VAL A 183 -10.80 -0.63 3.91
N ASP A 184 -11.16 -1.87 4.24
CA ASP A 184 -11.56 -2.91 3.28
C ASP A 184 -13.06 -2.88 2.96
N ASN A 185 -13.86 -2.10 3.68
CA ASN A 185 -15.31 -2.05 3.48
C ASN A 185 -15.64 -1.54 2.07
N PRO A 186 -16.36 -2.31 1.23
CA PRO A 186 -16.74 -1.88 -0.11
C PRO A 186 -17.48 -0.54 -0.15
N LYS A 187 -18.28 -0.24 0.88
CA LYS A 187 -19.00 1.05 0.99
C LYS A 187 -18.04 2.22 1.17
N TRP A 188 -17.00 2.04 1.99
CA TRP A 188 -15.98 3.07 2.20
C TRP A 188 -15.08 3.23 0.97
N LYS A 189 -14.68 2.12 0.34
CA LYS A 189 -13.89 2.14 -0.91
C LYS A 189 -14.63 2.84 -2.04
N ALA A 190 -15.96 2.69 -2.12
CA ALA A 190 -16.79 3.37 -3.12
C ALA A 190 -16.82 4.90 -2.97
N LEU A 191 -16.50 5.45 -1.79
CA LEU A 191 -16.47 6.91 -1.57
C LEU A 191 -15.30 7.60 -2.29
N TRP A 192 -14.29 6.85 -2.74
CA TRP A 192 -13.09 7.40 -3.36
C TRP A 192 -13.27 7.73 -4.85
N ASN A 193 -14.13 6.99 -5.54
CA ASN A 193 -14.33 7.19 -6.98
C ASN A 193 -14.87 8.59 -7.27
N GLY A 194 -14.20 9.33 -8.14
CA GLY A 194 -14.57 10.67 -8.56
C GLY A 194 -14.10 11.79 -7.62
N LYS A 195 -13.36 11.47 -6.55
CA LYS A 195 -12.72 12.50 -5.72
C LYS A 195 -11.55 13.13 -6.47
N SER A 196 -11.23 14.38 -6.16
CA SER A 196 -10.11 15.10 -6.75
C SER A 196 -8.99 15.27 -5.73
N LEU A 197 -7.75 15.00 -6.14
CA LEU A 197 -6.57 15.14 -5.29
C LEU A 197 -6.24 16.60 -4.97
N PHE A 198 -6.27 17.45 -6.00
CA PHE A 198 -5.82 18.83 -5.96
C PHE A 198 -6.97 19.81 -6.20
N ASP A 199 -6.89 20.98 -5.58
CA ASP A 199 -7.80 22.10 -5.82
C ASP A 199 -7.47 22.88 -7.11
N GLU A 200 -8.23 23.94 -7.38
CA GLU A 200 -8.05 24.80 -8.55
C GLU A 200 -6.69 25.53 -8.57
N GLN A 201 -6.01 25.64 -7.43
CA GLN A 201 -4.67 26.23 -7.31
C GLN A 201 -3.55 25.17 -7.40
N GLY A 202 -3.91 23.92 -7.71
CA GLY A 202 -2.98 22.80 -7.78
C GLY A 202 -2.44 22.37 -6.41
N GLN A 203 -3.05 22.81 -5.31
CA GLN A 203 -2.65 22.42 -3.97
C GLN A 203 -3.35 21.13 -3.58
N LEU A 204 -2.65 20.26 -2.85
CA LEU A 204 -3.22 19.01 -2.37
C LEU A 204 -4.38 19.28 -1.40
N ALA A 205 -5.59 18.86 -1.78
CA ALA A 205 -6.82 19.15 -1.04
C ALA A 205 -7.52 17.88 -0.51
N ILE A 206 -7.20 16.71 -1.06
CA ILE A 206 -7.79 15.44 -0.64
C ILE A 206 -7.54 15.17 0.84
N GLN A 207 -8.60 14.88 1.58
CA GLN A 207 -8.51 14.64 3.01
C GLN A 207 -9.57 13.66 3.50
N ILE A 208 -9.22 12.92 4.56
CA ILE A 208 -10.18 12.10 5.29
C ILE A 208 -10.63 12.89 6.50
N ILE A 209 -11.91 13.22 6.56
CA ILE A 209 -12.48 14.00 7.66
C ILE A 209 -13.00 13.10 8.77
N LYS A 210 -13.22 13.67 9.96
CA LYS A 210 -13.91 12.94 11.03
C LYS A 210 -15.42 12.99 10.78
N GLY A 211 -16.06 11.82 10.75
CA GLY A 211 -17.49 11.70 10.47
C GLY A 211 -17.76 11.59 8.98
N SER A 212 -18.93 12.08 8.56
CA SER A 212 -19.38 12.00 7.16
C SER A 212 -19.30 13.34 6.46
N VAL A 213 -19.00 13.28 5.17
CA VAL A 213 -18.95 14.46 4.29
C VAL A 213 -20.35 14.99 4.10
N GLU A 214 -20.53 16.30 4.30
CA GLU A 214 -21.79 16.99 4.02
C GLU A 214 -22.03 17.07 2.51
N PRO A 215 -23.11 16.46 1.98
CA PRO A 215 -23.42 16.54 0.56
C PRO A 215 -23.63 17.99 0.14
N GLY A 216 -22.88 18.46 -0.86
CA GLY A 216 -22.97 19.83 -1.38
C GLY A 216 -22.04 20.85 -0.73
N SER A 217 -21.22 20.45 0.25
CA SER A 217 -20.10 21.30 0.70
C SER A 217 -19.15 21.61 -0.46
N PRO A 218 -18.58 22.83 -0.54
CA PRO A 218 -17.57 23.16 -1.56
C PRO A 218 -16.37 22.19 -1.57
N ASN A 219 -16.07 21.58 -0.43
CA ASN A 219 -14.95 20.65 -0.26
C ASN A 219 -15.34 19.19 -0.48
N ALA A 220 -16.61 18.88 -0.80
CA ALA A 220 -17.09 17.51 -0.88
C ALA A 220 -16.36 16.67 -1.95
N SER A 221 -15.87 17.29 -3.02
CA SER A 221 -15.03 16.65 -4.05
C SER A 221 -13.66 16.20 -3.52
N HIS A 222 -13.16 16.82 -2.46
CA HIS A 222 -11.84 16.57 -1.86
C HIS A 222 -11.93 15.89 -0.50
N GLN A 223 -13.13 15.53 -0.02
CA GLN A 223 -13.29 14.93 1.30
C GLN A 223 -13.83 13.51 1.20
N VAL A 224 -13.31 12.64 2.05
CA VAL A 224 -13.80 11.26 2.24
C VAL A 224 -14.14 11.07 3.71
N ASP A 225 -15.21 10.30 3.97
CA ASP A 225 -15.64 9.95 5.32
C ASP A 225 -14.52 9.26 6.09
N GLY A 226 -14.42 9.58 7.37
CA GLY A 226 -13.55 8.87 8.30
C GLY A 226 -14.18 7.56 8.76
N LEU A 227 -13.32 6.61 9.11
CA LEU A 227 -13.75 5.34 9.71
C LEU A 227 -14.34 5.58 11.10
N ALA A 228 -15.60 5.18 11.29
CA ALA A 228 -16.30 5.31 12.56
C ALA A 228 -15.57 4.53 13.67
N GLY A 229 -15.29 5.19 14.80
CA GLY A 229 -14.56 4.59 15.91
C GLY A 229 -13.06 4.35 15.67
N ALA A 230 -12.54 4.62 14.47
CA ALA A 230 -11.15 4.35 14.08
C ALA A 230 -10.42 5.60 13.58
N THR A 231 -10.51 6.70 14.36
CA THR A 231 -9.90 7.99 13.99
C THR A 231 -8.39 7.91 13.77
N LEU A 232 -7.67 7.06 14.50
CA LEU A 232 -6.21 6.93 14.33
C LEU A 232 -5.85 6.27 12.99
N THR A 233 -6.58 5.22 12.58
CA THR A 233 -6.42 4.63 11.24
C THR A 233 -6.78 5.63 10.15
N SER A 234 -7.90 6.37 10.30
CA SER A 234 -8.29 7.43 9.35
C SER A 234 -7.20 8.50 9.20
N LYS A 235 -6.60 8.93 10.31
CA LYS A 235 -5.44 9.86 10.29
C LYS A 235 -4.22 9.25 9.62
N GLY A 236 -3.94 7.97 9.85
CA GLY A 236 -2.87 7.25 9.18
C GLY A 236 -3.04 7.22 7.67
N VAL A 237 -4.26 6.96 7.19
CA VAL A 237 -4.58 7.03 5.75
C VAL A 237 -4.49 8.47 5.22
N ASN A 238 -4.94 9.47 5.98
CA ASN A 238 -4.78 10.86 5.57
C ASN A 238 -3.29 11.20 5.41
N ASN A 239 -2.47 10.88 6.41
CA ASN A 239 -1.04 11.18 6.42
C ASN A 239 -0.28 10.46 5.31
N LEU A 240 -0.61 9.20 5.02
CA LEU A 240 0.05 8.47 3.94
C LEU A 240 -0.25 9.10 2.58
N LEU A 241 -1.49 9.53 2.33
CA LEU A 241 -1.83 10.23 1.09
C LEU A 241 -1.07 11.56 0.99
N HIS A 242 -1.03 12.35 2.06
CA HIS A 242 -0.32 13.63 2.05
C HIS A 242 1.20 13.46 1.90
N PHE A 243 1.77 12.38 2.42
CA PHE A 243 3.18 12.06 2.21
C PHE A 243 3.44 11.68 0.75
N TRP A 244 2.68 10.72 0.23
CA TRP A 244 2.91 10.16 -1.11
C TRP A 244 2.50 11.10 -2.24
N LEU A 245 1.57 12.03 -2.01
CA LEU A 245 1.19 13.05 -3.00
C LEU A 245 1.96 14.37 -2.81
N GLY A 246 2.73 14.49 -1.73
CA GLY A 246 3.56 15.66 -1.45
C GLY A 246 4.93 15.60 -2.13
N LYS A 247 5.77 16.60 -1.81
CA LYS A 247 7.13 16.78 -2.33
C LYS A 247 8.07 15.59 -2.11
N ASN A 248 7.82 14.80 -1.07
CA ASN A 248 8.64 13.65 -0.69
C ASN A 248 8.10 12.34 -1.27
N GLY A 249 7.04 12.37 -2.07
CA GLY A 249 6.46 11.21 -2.74
C GLY A 249 6.44 11.39 -4.25
N PHE A 250 5.29 11.14 -4.84
CA PHE A 250 4.98 11.27 -6.25
C PHE A 250 4.65 12.71 -6.69
N GLY A 251 4.57 13.68 -5.79
CA GLY A 251 4.24 15.07 -6.16
C GLY A 251 5.08 15.61 -7.34
N PRO A 252 6.43 15.53 -7.30
CA PRO A 252 7.28 15.94 -8.42
C PRO A 252 7.04 15.13 -9.70
N PHE A 253 6.80 13.82 -9.56
CA PHE A 253 6.51 12.94 -10.70
C PHE A 253 5.19 13.26 -11.38
N LEU A 254 4.13 13.49 -10.61
CA LEU A 254 2.82 13.86 -11.14
C LEU A 254 2.87 15.22 -11.84
N ALA A 255 3.60 16.20 -11.29
CA ALA A 255 3.81 17.49 -11.92
C ALA A 255 4.50 17.35 -13.29
N LYS A 256 5.65 16.64 -13.34
CA LYS A 256 6.36 16.39 -14.60
C LYS A 256 5.54 15.60 -15.61
N LEU A 257 4.79 14.61 -15.15
CA LEU A 257 3.96 13.79 -16.04
C LEU A 257 2.82 14.62 -16.66
N ASN A 258 2.26 15.55 -15.90
CA ASN A 258 1.26 16.50 -16.39
C ASN A 258 1.85 17.47 -17.44
N ASP A 259 3.11 17.88 -17.26
CA ASP A 259 3.81 18.78 -18.19
C ASP A 259 4.41 18.05 -19.42
N GLY A 260 4.36 16.71 -19.44
CA GLY A 260 4.92 15.88 -20.52
C GLY A 260 6.43 15.66 -20.43
N GLU A 261 7.01 15.87 -19.25
CA GLU A 261 8.47 15.85 -18.98
C GLU A 261 8.93 14.65 -18.13
N ALA A 262 8.03 13.74 -17.76
CA ALA A 262 8.33 12.59 -16.89
C ALA A 262 9.00 11.41 -17.58
#